data_AF-J2SGQ0-F1
#
_entry.id   AF-J2SGQ0-F1
#
_cell.length_a   1.000
_cell.length_b   1.000
_cell.length_c   1.000
_cell.angle_alpha   90.00
_cell.angle_beta   90.00
_cell.angle_gamma   90.00
#
_symmetry.space_group_name_H-M   'P 1'
#
loop_
_entity.id
_entity.type
_entity.pdbx_description
1 polymer ?
#
loop_
_entity_poly.entity_id
_entity_poly.type
_entity_poly.pdbx_seq_one_letter_code
_entity_poly.pdbx_strand_id
1 'polypeptide(L)'
;MFEFLRFYTVYLILFSGIIGLISWHKLPVNKAKFLVILIWLSAIIEKVGYYFTEWTGILNYHVFNFYMLVSFCAYILLLRSLLLKTNYRIIAILFLVLFIISFFMNILYFKEDVNRSYTYSFAIGVLLIMILSCLYLVEIFNSDKILNFKKSVFFWYILGILVFHVPFVPFMLALNWFLIKHDESVFSLVVFILNLLAHGCYVIGFLWSEKKYNY
;
A
#
# COMPACT_ATOMS: atom_id res chain seq x y z
N MET A 1 4.24 3.24 26.63
CA MET A 1 5.64 3.62 26.29
C MET A 1 5.86 3.72 24.79
N PHE A 2 5.14 2.94 23.96
CA PHE A 2 5.35 2.89 22.50
C PHE A 2 4.30 3.66 21.69
N GLU A 3 3.34 4.33 22.32
CA GLU A 3 2.25 5.09 21.68
C GLU A 3 2.73 6.09 20.61
N PHE A 4 3.90 6.69 20.78
CA PHE A 4 4.42 7.69 19.85
C PHE A 4 5.12 7.13 18.60
N LEU A 5 5.42 5.82 18.56
CA LEU A 5 6.14 5.19 17.44
C LEU A 5 5.46 5.42 16.08
N ARG A 6 4.12 5.40 16.04
CA ARG A 6 3.37 5.68 14.82
C ARG A 6 3.66 7.06 14.23
N PHE A 7 4.02 8.06 15.02
CA PHE A 7 4.36 9.37 14.48
C PHE A 7 5.72 9.39 13.77
N TYR A 8 6.62 8.45 14.10
CA TYR A 8 7.91 8.33 13.44
C TYR A 8 7.82 7.68 12.05
N THR A 9 6.68 7.08 11.71
CA THR A 9 6.40 6.51 10.40
C THR A 9 6.60 7.53 9.28
N VAL A 10 6.27 8.80 9.53
CA VAL A 10 6.46 9.88 8.55
C VAL A 10 7.92 10.04 8.13
N TYR A 11 8.88 9.81 9.04
CA TYR A 11 10.30 9.91 8.72
C TYR A 11 10.75 8.76 7.82
N LEU A 12 10.20 7.56 7.99
CA LEU A 12 10.45 6.41 7.10
C LEU A 12 9.93 6.69 5.69
N ILE A 13 8.72 7.25 5.60
CA ILE A 13 8.11 7.65 4.33
C ILE A 13 8.99 8.69 3.64
N LEU A 14 9.32 9.79 4.33
CA LEU A 14 10.14 10.88 3.79
C LEU A 14 11.51 10.37 3.34
N PHE A 15 12.17 9.53 4.14
CA PHE A 15 13.46 8.95 3.78
C PHE A 15 13.38 8.14 2.48
N SER A 16 12.40 7.23 2.37
CA SER A 16 12.20 6.45 1.14
C SER A 16 11.80 7.31 -0.06
N GLY A 17 11.02 8.37 0.16
CA GLY A 17 10.60 9.32 -0.87
C GLY A 17 11.75 10.16 -1.41
N ILE A 18 12.64 10.63 -0.53
CA ILE A 18 13.87 11.35 -0.90
C ILE A 18 14.80 10.44 -1.69
N ILE A 19 15.02 9.20 -1.25
CA ILE A 19 15.81 8.23 -2.02
C ILE A 19 15.17 7.96 -3.38
N GLY A 20 13.85 7.85 -3.45
CA GLY A 20 13.12 7.72 -4.71
C GLY A 20 13.33 8.91 -5.66
N LEU A 21 13.35 10.14 -5.14
CA LEU A 21 13.66 11.35 -5.92
C LEU A 21 15.11 11.39 -6.39
N ILE A 22 16.08 10.99 -5.55
CA ILE A 22 17.50 10.92 -5.94
C ILE A 22 17.69 9.87 -7.05
N SER A 23 17.05 8.71 -6.92
CA SER A 23 17.09 7.63 -7.90
C SER A 23 16.21 7.89 -9.13
N TRP A 24 15.57 9.06 -9.27
CA TRP A 24 14.63 9.36 -10.36
C TRP A 24 15.21 9.16 -11.77
N HIS A 25 16.50 9.46 -11.94
CA HIS A 25 17.23 9.25 -13.20
C HIS A 25 17.33 7.76 -13.60
N LYS A 26 17.24 6.83 -12.64
CA LYS A 26 17.23 5.37 -12.84
C LYS A 26 15.85 4.81 -13.12
N LEU A 27 14.80 5.63 -13.10
CA LEU A 27 13.40 5.26 -13.33
C LEU A 27 12.99 5.65 -14.77
N PRO A 28 13.26 4.79 -15.78
CA PRO A 28 13.11 5.15 -17.19
C PRO A 28 11.66 5.30 -17.63
N VAL A 29 10.72 4.61 -16.95
CA VAL A 29 9.32 4.48 -17.37
C VAL A 29 8.42 5.29 -16.43
N ASN A 30 7.37 5.92 -16.97
CA ASN A 30 6.37 6.68 -16.20
C ASN A 30 5.77 5.86 -15.04
N LYS A 31 5.64 4.54 -15.22
CA LYS A 31 5.20 3.58 -14.18
C LYS A 31 6.10 3.58 -12.94
N ALA A 32 7.42 3.69 -13.11
CA ALA A 32 8.37 3.65 -12.00
C ALA A 32 8.38 5.00 -11.23
N LYS A 33 8.21 6.11 -11.94
CA LYS A 33 8.01 7.44 -11.35
C LYS A 33 6.71 7.52 -10.55
N PHE A 34 5.66 6.85 -11.01
CA PHE A 34 4.39 6.74 -10.29
C PHE A 34 4.55 6.14 -8.89
N LEU A 35 5.51 5.23 -8.66
CA LEU A 35 5.81 4.67 -7.34
C LEU A 35 6.26 5.76 -6.35
N VAL A 36 7.15 6.64 -6.80
CA VAL A 36 7.65 7.76 -5.98
C VAL A 36 6.51 8.72 -5.65
N ILE A 37 5.62 8.99 -6.63
CA ILE A 37 4.42 9.82 -6.42
C ILE A 37 3.52 9.20 -5.34
N LEU A 38 3.30 7.88 -5.34
CA LEU A 38 2.50 7.21 -4.32
C LEU A 38 3.12 7.27 -2.92
N ILE A 39 4.45 7.20 -2.80
CA ILE A 39 5.15 7.39 -1.53
C ILE A 39 4.99 8.83 -1.02
N TRP A 40 5.08 9.83 -1.89
CA TRP A 40 4.85 11.21 -1.49
C TRP A 40 3.39 11.50 -1.16
N LEU A 41 2.45 10.86 -1.86
CA LEU A 41 1.03 10.90 -1.52
C LEU A 41 0.81 10.37 -0.09
N SER A 42 1.45 9.27 0.30
CA SER A 42 1.32 8.75 1.67
C SER A 42 1.89 9.71 2.71
N ALA A 43 3.00 10.41 2.42
CA ALA A 43 3.56 11.43 3.31
C ALA A 43 2.58 12.59 3.56
N ILE A 44 1.93 13.07 2.49
CA ILE A 44 0.92 14.13 2.55
C ILE A 44 -0.28 13.65 3.36
N ILE A 45 -0.78 12.45 3.09
CA ILE A 45 -1.92 11.88 3.80
C ILE A 45 -1.63 11.70 5.29
N GLU A 46 -0.43 11.27 5.67
CA GLU A 46 -0.06 11.12 7.08
C GLU A 46 -0.09 12.47 7.80
N LYS A 47 0.42 13.53 7.16
CA LYS A 47 0.37 14.89 7.71
C LYS A 47 -1.04 15.45 7.76
N VAL A 48 -1.84 15.27 6.70
CA VAL A 48 -3.24 15.69 6.67
C VAL A 48 -4.02 14.95 7.75
N GLY A 49 -3.91 13.64 7.84
CA GLY A 49 -4.62 12.80 8.82
C GLY A 49 -4.24 13.11 10.27
N TYR A 50 -3.01 13.56 10.52
CA TYR A 50 -2.59 14.04 11.85
C TYR A 50 -3.34 15.30 12.27
N TYR A 51 -3.38 16.32 11.40
CA TYR A 51 -4.00 17.61 11.74
C TYR A 51 -5.49 17.71 11.41
N PHE A 52 -6.06 16.74 10.67
CA PHE A 52 -7.42 16.82 10.14
C PHE A 52 -8.48 17.04 11.21
N THR A 53 -8.37 16.33 12.33
CA THR A 53 -9.35 16.43 13.42
C THR A 53 -9.25 17.76 14.15
N GLU A 54 -8.05 18.32 14.29
CA GLU A 54 -7.87 19.66 14.85
C GLU A 54 -8.44 20.74 13.93
N TRP A 55 -8.28 20.58 12.61
CA TRP A 55 -8.74 21.57 11.62
C TRP A 55 -10.24 21.56 11.37
N THR A 56 -10.88 20.39 11.43
CA THR A 56 -12.27 20.20 10.97
C THR A 56 -13.24 19.78 12.07
N GLY A 57 -12.74 19.31 13.22
CA GLY A 57 -13.56 18.67 14.25
C GLY A 57 -14.06 17.27 13.87
N ILE A 58 -13.69 16.75 12.70
CA ILE A 58 -14.11 15.43 12.20
C ILE A 58 -12.98 14.42 12.42
N LEU A 59 -13.32 13.17 12.74
CA LEU A 59 -12.32 12.11 12.91
C LEU A 59 -11.54 11.85 11.62
N ASN A 60 -10.25 11.54 11.76
CA ASN A 60 -9.34 11.31 10.63
C ASN A 60 -9.64 10.05 9.78
N TYR A 61 -10.60 9.22 10.20
CA TYR A 61 -11.04 8.04 9.43
C TYR A 61 -11.44 8.37 7.99
N HIS A 62 -12.03 9.54 7.73
CA HIS A 62 -12.39 9.95 6.38
C HIS A 62 -11.17 10.12 5.46
N VAL A 63 -10.09 10.70 5.99
CA VAL A 63 -8.83 10.88 5.26
C VAL A 63 -8.24 9.52 4.91
N PHE A 64 -8.18 8.61 5.88
CA PHE A 64 -7.60 7.28 5.67
C PHE A 64 -8.48 6.37 4.81
N ASN A 65 -9.81 6.47 4.90
CA ASN A 65 -10.74 5.74 4.02
C ASN A 65 -10.64 6.25 2.57
N PHE A 66 -10.51 7.57 2.35
CA PHE A 66 -10.27 8.13 1.02
C PHE A 66 -8.90 7.69 0.48
N TYR A 67 -7.86 7.75 1.30
CA TYR A 67 -6.54 7.27 0.93
C TYR A 67 -6.55 5.78 0.57
N MET A 68 -7.28 4.95 1.32
CA MET A 68 -7.50 3.53 0.98
C MET A 68 -8.07 3.40 -0.44
N LEU A 69 -9.16 4.10 -0.76
CA LEU A 69 -9.75 4.06 -2.11
C LEU A 69 -8.72 4.39 -3.20
N VAL A 70 -7.99 5.50 -3.03
CA VAL A 70 -7.01 5.98 -4.02
C VAL A 70 -5.83 5.01 -4.15
N SER A 71 -5.24 4.60 -3.03
CA SER A 71 -4.05 3.73 -2.99
C SER A 71 -4.33 2.34 -3.56
N PHE A 72 -5.41 1.67 -3.15
CA PHE A 72 -5.74 0.34 -3.67
C PHE A 72 -6.09 0.38 -5.16
N CYS A 73 -6.81 1.40 -5.63
CA CYS A 73 -7.03 1.60 -7.07
C CYS A 73 -5.68 1.77 -7.81
N ALA A 74 -4.78 2.60 -7.27
CA ALA A 74 -3.46 2.82 -7.86
C ALA A 74 -2.61 1.54 -7.88
N TYR A 75 -2.62 0.74 -6.82
CA TYR A 75 -1.89 -0.53 -6.73
C TYR A 75 -2.42 -1.57 -7.73
N ILE A 76 -3.73 -1.71 -7.86
CA ILE A 76 -4.35 -2.62 -8.84
C ILE A 76 -4.01 -2.19 -10.27
N LEU A 77 -4.10 -0.90 -10.58
CA LEU A 77 -3.74 -0.36 -11.89
C LEU A 77 -2.25 -0.51 -12.20
N LEU A 78 -1.38 -0.32 -11.20
CA LEU A 78 0.05 -0.57 -11.30
C LEU A 78 0.30 -2.04 -11.64
N LEU A 79 -0.24 -2.98 -10.86
CA LEU A 79 -0.09 -4.42 -11.08
C LEU A 79 -0.62 -4.82 -12.47
N ARG A 80 -1.80 -4.33 -12.87
CA ARG A 80 -2.34 -4.52 -14.23
C ARG A 80 -1.33 -4.10 -15.31
N SER A 81 -0.65 -2.97 -15.11
CA SER A 81 0.31 -2.45 -16.09
C SER A 81 1.60 -3.27 -16.17
N LEU A 82 1.90 -4.06 -15.15
CA LEU A 82 3.08 -4.90 -15.04
C LEU A 82 2.84 -6.33 -15.53
N LEU A 83 1.60 -6.80 -15.47
CA LEU A 83 1.21 -8.12 -15.99
C LEU A 83 1.41 -8.19 -17.51
N LEU A 84 1.93 -9.32 -17.99
CA LEU A 84 2.23 -9.58 -19.39
C LEU A 84 1.05 -10.28 -20.09
N LYS A 85 0.44 -11.29 -19.46
CA LYS A 85 -0.67 -12.04 -20.04
C LYS A 85 -1.95 -11.22 -20.03
N THR A 86 -2.64 -11.19 -21.18
CA THR A 86 -3.92 -10.49 -21.35
C THR A 86 -4.98 -10.95 -20.35
N ASN A 87 -5.05 -12.26 -20.07
CA ASN A 87 -6.01 -12.82 -19.11
C ASN A 87 -5.82 -12.24 -17.71
N TYR A 88 -4.57 -12.10 -17.25
CA TYR A 88 -4.29 -11.54 -15.92
C TYR A 88 -4.60 -10.03 -15.89
N ARG A 89 -4.40 -9.31 -17.00
CA ARG A 89 -4.82 -7.91 -17.12
C ARG A 89 -6.34 -7.74 -17.03
N ILE A 90 -7.11 -8.67 -17.61
CA ILE A 90 -8.58 -8.67 -17.50
C ILE A 90 -8.99 -8.94 -16.05
N ILE A 91 -8.39 -9.95 -15.40
CA ILE A 91 -8.62 -10.23 -13.98
C ILE A 91 -8.36 -8.99 -13.12
N ALA A 92 -7.28 -8.24 -13.39
CA ALA A 92 -6.98 -7.01 -12.66
C ALA A 92 -8.06 -5.92 -12.83
N ILE A 93 -8.67 -5.80 -14.01
CA ILE A 93 -9.80 -4.87 -14.23
C ILE A 93 -11.03 -5.33 -13.44
N LEU A 94 -11.34 -6.63 -13.49
CA LEU A 94 -12.46 -7.19 -12.72
C LEU A 94 -12.27 -6.96 -11.21
N PHE A 95 -11.03 -7.12 -10.71
CA PHE A 95 -10.69 -6.84 -9.32
C PHE A 95 -10.79 -5.36 -8.98
N LEU A 96 -10.43 -4.46 -9.89
CA LEU A 96 -10.61 -3.02 -9.69
C LEU A 96 -12.11 -2.69 -9.51
N VAL A 97 -12.95 -3.22 -10.41
CA VAL A 97 -14.41 -3.02 -10.33
C VAL A 97 -14.95 -3.61 -9.03
N LEU A 98 -14.54 -4.83 -8.67
CA LEU A 98 -14.95 -5.48 -7.42
C LEU A 98 -14.56 -4.67 -6.18
N PHE A 99 -13.34 -4.12 -6.15
CA PHE A 99 -12.88 -3.28 -5.04
C PHE A 99 -13.71 -1.99 -4.92
N ILE A 100 -13.95 -1.31 -6.04
CA ILE A 100 -14.77 -0.08 -6.07
C ILE A 100 -16.19 -0.38 -5.57
N ILE A 101 -16.81 -1.46 -6.06
CA ILE A 101 -18.14 -1.89 -5.59
C ILE A 101 -18.10 -2.17 -4.09
N SER A 102 -17.10 -2.92 -3.60
CA SER A 102 -16.94 -3.22 -2.17
C SER A 102 -16.81 -1.96 -1.31
N PHE A 103 -16.10 -0.94 -1.79
CA PHE A 103 -15.95 0.34 -1.09
C PHE A 103 -17.29 1.08 -0.98
N PHE A 104 -18.03 1.23 -2.09
CA PHE A 104 -19.32 1.91 -2.08
C PHE A 104 -20.40 1.14 -1.34
N MET A 105 -20.37 -0.20 -1.36
CA MET A 105 -21.26 -1.02 -0.54
C MET A 105 -21.05 -0.73 0.95
N ASN A 106 -19.80 -0.54 1.40
CA ASN A 106 -19.53 -0.19 2.80
C ASN A 106 -20.22 1.12 3.22
N ILE A 107 -20.18 2.14 2.35
CA ILE A 107 -20.89 3.42 2.56
C ILE A 107 -22.40 3.22 2.67
N LEU A 108 -22.99 2.37 1.84
CA LEU A 108 -24.44 2.14 1.80
C LEU A 108 -24.94 1.35 3.02
N TYR A 109 -24.22 0.30 3.43
CA TYR A 109 -24.67 -0.59 4.52
C TYR A 109 -24.32 -0.08 5.93
N PHE A 110 -23.26 0.72 6.09
CA PHE A 110 -22.82 1.24 7.39
C PHE A 110 -23.07 2.74 7.56
N LYS A 111 -24.12 3.26 6.90
CA LYS A 111 -24.47 4.68 6.83
C LYS A 111 -24.63 5.37 8.20
N GLU A 112 -24.97 4.62 9.25
CA GLU A 112 -25.16 5.13 10.61
C GLU A 112 -23.85 5.29 11.41
N ASP A 113 -22.75 4.67 10.96
CA ASP A 113 -21.49 4.58 11.70
C ASP A 113 -20.33 5.17 10.88
N VAL A 114 -20.53 6.41 10.41
CA VAL A 114 -19.62 7.13 9.48
C VAL A 114 -18.22 7.37 10.08
N ASN A 115 -18.09 7.22 11.39
CA ASN A 115 -16.88 7.44 12.18
C ASN A 115 -16.03 6.17 12.35
N ARG A 116 -16.02 5.27 11.36
CA ARG A 116 -15.26 4.02 11.40
C ARG A 116 -14.42 3.79 10.14
N SER A 117 -13.33 3.07 10.33
CA SER A 117 -12.50 2.56 9.23
C SER A 117 -13.25 1.47 8.44
N TYR A 118 -13.14 1.51 7.11
CA TYR A 118 -13.77 0.53 6.21
C TYR A 118 -13.01 -0.80 6.16
N THR A 119 -12.95 -1.47 7.32
CA THR A 119 -12.17 -2.70 7.59
C THR A 119 -12.44 -3.82 6.57
N TYR A 120 -13.72 -4.08 6.23
CA TYR A 120 -14.07 -5.13 5.27
C TYR A 120 -13.61 -4.81 3.84
N SER A 121 -13.79 -3.57 3.39
CA SER A 121 -13.31 -3.13 2.07
C SER A 121 -11.79 -3.14 2.01
N PHE A 122 -11.12 -2.78 3.10
CA PHE A 122 -9.67 -2.91 3.22
C PHE A 122 -9.24 -4.38 3.07
N ALA A 123 -9.84 -5.30 3.82
CA ALA A 123 -9.52 -6.72 3.74
C ALA A 123 -9.72 -7.30 2.32
N ILE A 124 -10.83 -6.94 1.66
CA ILE A 124 -11.08 -7.31 0.26
C ILE A 124 -9.99 -6.73 -0.64
N GLY A 125 -9.67 -5.44 -0.52
CA GLY A 125 -8.60 -4.80 -1.28
C GLY A 125 -7.27 -5.53 -1.14
N VAL A 126 -6.89 -5.93 0.09
CA VAL A 126 -5.63 -6.64 0.35
C VAL A 126 -5.63 -8.02 -0.30
N LEU A 127 -6.73 -8.77 -0.20
CA LEU A 127 -6.85 -10.07 -0.86
C LEU A 127 -6.68 -9.94 -2.38
N LEU A 128 -7.32 -8.96 -3.00
CA LEU A 128 -7.23 -8.73 -4.45
C LEU A 128 -5.81 -8.36 -4.88
N ILE A 129 -5.14 -7.45 -4.15
CA ILE A 129 -3.74 -7.09 -4.41
C ILE A 129 -2.82 -8.28 -4.19
N MET A 130 -3.04 -9.07 -3.15
CA MET A 130 -2.25 -10.27 -2.87
C MET A 130 -2.32 -11.25 -4.04
N ILE A 131 -3.52 -11.56 -4.53
CA ILE A 131 -3.71 -12.45 -5.68
C ILE A 131 -3.01 -11.89 -6.94
N LEU A 132 -3.19 -10.59 -7.24
CA LEU A 132 -2.52 -9.97 -8.39
C LEU A 132 -1.01 -9.94 -8.27
N SER A 133 -0.49 -9.76 -7.06
CA SER A 133 0.95 -9.79 -6.78
C SER A 133 1.49 -11.22 -6.98
N CYS A 134 0.76 -12.25 -6.54
CA CYS A 134 1.11 -13.63 -6.83
C CYS A 134 1.14 -13.91 -8.34
N LEU A 135 0.13 -13.45 -9.10
CA LEU A 135 0.13 -13.60 -10.56
C LEU A 135 1.34 -12.92 -11.22
N TYR A 136 1.69 -11.71 -10.76
CA TYR A 136 2.89 -11.02 -11.22
C TYR A 136 4.18 -11.80 -10.91
N LEU A 137 4.32 -12.32 -9.69
CA LEU A 137 5.48 -13.13 -9.31
C LEU A 137 5.58 -14.42 -10.14
N VAL A 138 4.45 -15.08 -10.38
CA VAL A 138 4.36 -16.28 -11.24
C VAL A 138 4.81 -15.96 -12.67
N GLU A 139 4.42 -14.82 -13.24
CA GLU A 139 4.90 -14.43 -14.57
C GLU A 139 6.40 -14.15 -14.60
N ILE A 140 6.95 -13.50 -13.57
CA ILE A 140 8.38 -13.25 -13.47
C ILE A 140 9.16 -14.55 -13.39
N PHE A 141 8.75 -15.47 -12.52
CA PHE A 141 9.46 -16.73 -12.31
C PHE A 141 9.40 -17.65 -13.53
N ASN A 142 8.33 -17.57 -14.33
CA ASN A 142 8.20 -18.32 -15.57
C ASN A 142 8.82 -17.61 -16.80
N SER A 143 9.52 -16.49 -16.60
CA SER A 143 10.16 -15.73 -17.67
C SER A 143 11.68 -15.75 -17.52
N ASP A 144 12.38 -15.45 -18.62
CA ASP A 144 13.84 -15.26 -18.61
C ASP A 144 14.30 -14.12 -17.68
N LYS A 145 13.36 -13.29 -17.17
CA LYS A 145 13.62 -12.24 -16.19
C LYS A 145 13.93 -12.79 -14.78
N ILE A 146 13.77 -14.09 -14.52
CA ILE A 146 14.05 -14.71 -13.22
C ILE A 146 15.49 -14.50 -12.73
N LEU A 147 16.48 -14.39 -13.62
CA LEU A 147 17.87 -14.19 -13.20
C LEU A 147 18.13 -12.80 -12.60
N ASN A 148 17.28 -11.82 -12.90
CA ASN A 148 17.50 -10.41 -12.57
C ASN A 148 16.28 -9.72 -11.93
N PHE A 149 15.29 -10.46 -11.41
CA PHE A 149 14.09 -9.85 -10.82
C PHE A 149 14.42 -8.89 -9.66
N LYS A 150 15.48 -9.19 -8.89
CA LYS A 150 15.97 -8.35 -7.78
C LYS A 150 16.46 -6.98 -8.24
N LYS A 151 16.75 -6.80 -9.53
CA LYS A 151 17.15 -5.52 -10.13
C LYS A 151 15.97 -4.67 -10.59
N SER A 152 14.74 -5.16 -10.45
CA SER A 152 13.52 -4.43 -10.77
C SER A 152 12.99 -3.67 -9.56
N VAL A 153 12.74 -2.37 -9.70
CA VAL A 153 12.08 -1.57 -8.63
C VAL A 153 10.70 -2.12 -8.32
N PHE A 154 9.98 -2.59 -9.34
CA PHE A 154 8.60 -3.07 -9.20
C PHE A 154 8.50 -4.30 -8.30
N PHE A 155 9.49 -5.20 -8.36
CA PHE A 155 9.54 -6.37 -7.48
C PHE A 155 9.60 -5.94 -6.00
N TRP A 156 10.56 -5.07 -5.66
CA TRP A 156 10.72 -4.58 -4.29
C TRP A 156 9.53 -3.74 -3.82
N TYR A 157 8.92 -2.97 -4.71
CA TYR A 157 7.73 -2.19 -4.39
C TYR A 157 6.51 -3.07 -4.11
N ILE A 158 6.27 -4.09 -4.94
CA ILE A 158 5.18 -5.05 -4.71
C ILE A 158 5.44 -5.85 -3.42
N LEU A 159 6.68 -6.24 -3.17
CA LEU A 159 7.07 -6.90 -1.92
C LEU A 159 6.76 -6.00 -0.71
N GLY A 160 7.11 -4.71 -0.76
CA GLY A 160 6.80 -3.78 0.33
C GLY A 160 5.30 -3.60 0.56
N ILE A 161 4.49 -3.54 -0.51
CA ILE A 161 3.02 -3.54 -0.40
C ILE A 161 2.52 -4.78 0.34
N LEU A 162 2.99 -5.98 -0.06
CA LEU A 162 2.57 -7.24 0.56
C LEU A 162 2.99 -7.32 2.03
N VAL A 163 4.23 -6.96 2.33
CA VAL A 163 4.79 -7.01 3.69
C VAL A 163 4.05 -6.08 4.64
N PHE A 164 3.55 -4.93 4.19
CA PHE A 164 2.69 -4.09 5.01
C PHE A 164 1.26 -4.65 5.12
N HIS A 165 0.60 -4.84 3.98
CA HIS A 165 -0.86 -5.01 3.97
C HIS A 165 -1.31 -6.40 4.40
N VAL A 166 -0.59 -7.46 4.01
CA VAL A 166 -1.01 -8.84 4.28
C VAL A 166 -1.00 -9.14 5.79
N PRO A 167 0.06 -8.81 6.56
CA PRO A 167 0.03 -8.99 8.01
C PRO A 167 -0.87 -7.99 8.74
N PHE A 168 -1.11 -6.81 8.16
CA PHE A 168 -1.96 -5.80 8.80
C PHE A 168 -3.45 -6.20 8.83
N VAL A 169 -3.93 -6.94 7.83
CA VAL A 169 -5.33 -7.44 7.80
C VAL A 169 -5.69 -8.31 9.01
N PRO A 170 -5.00 -9.43 9.30
CA PRO A 170 -5.33 -10.25 10.47
C PRO A 170 -5.14 -9.47 11.78
N PHE A 171 -4.19 -8.55 11.85
CA PHE A 171 -4.03 -7.67 13.01
C PHE A 171 -5.26 -6.77 13.22
N MET A 172 -5.72 -6.10 12.16
CA MET A 172 -6.91 -5.23 12.20
C MET A 172 -8.19 -6.03 12.50
N LEU A 173 -8.36 -7.20 11.89
CA LEU A 173 -9.49 -8.09 12.19
C LEU A 173 -9.45 -8.58 13.63
N ALA A 174 -8.28 -8.86 14.18
CA ALA A 174 -8.15 -9.30 15.56
C ALA A 174 -8.58 -8.23 16.56
N LEU A 175 -8.22 -6.96 16.32
CA LEU A 175 -8.67 -5.83 17.14
C LEU A 175 -10.20 -5.70 17.12
N ASN A 176 -10.83 -5.91 15.97
CA ASN A 176 -12.29 -5.80 15.82
C ASN A 176 -13.07 -7.01 16.36
N TRP A 177 -12.56 -8.23 16.16
CA TRP A 177 -13.30 -9.47 16.45
C TRP A 177 -13.02 -10.05 17.83
N PHE A 178 -11.77 -9.96 18.30
CA PHE A 178 -11.41 -10.56 19.60
C PHE A 178 -11.60 -9.60 20.78
N LEU A 179 -12.13 -8.39 20.55
CA LEU A 179 -12.32 -7.36 21.58
C LEU A 179 -11.07 -7.16 22.45
N ILE A 180 -9.89 -7.40 21.87
CA ILE A 180 -8.62 -7.15 22.55
C ILE A 180 -8.63 -5.67 22.86
N LYS A 181 -8.51 -5.33 24.15
CA LYS A 181 -8.50 -3.95 24.61
C LYS A 181 -7.51 -3.19 23.75
N HIS A 182 -7.98 -2.13 23.10
CA HIS A 182 -7.22 -1.41 22.08
C HIS A 182 -5.97 -0.80 22.75
N ASP A 183 -4.87 -1.54 22.72
CA ASP A 183 -3.60 -1.11 23.28
C ASP A 183 -2.89 -0.27 22.24
N GLU A 184 -2.90 1.04 22.45
CA GLU A 184 -2.27 2.01 21.56
C GLU A 184 -0.77 1.76 21.38
N SER A 185 -0.08 1.23 22.41
CA SER A 185 1.33 0.87 22.31
C SER A 185 1.54 -0.32 21.36
N VAL A 186 0.70 -1.37 21.45
CA VAL A 186 0.78 -2.53 20.53
C VAL A 186 0.43 -2.12 19.09
N PHE A 187 -0.64 -1.35 18.92
CA PHE A 187 -1.04 -0.83 17.60
C PHE A 187 0.08 0.00 16.96
N SER A 188 0.62 0.96 17.71
CA SER A 188 1.70 1.84 17.27
C SER A 188 2.96 1.04 16.87
N LEU A 189 3.33 0.04 17.66
CA LEU A 189 4.49 -0.82 17.39
C LEU A 189 4.29 -1.65 16.11
N VAL A 190 3.14 -2.30 15.95
CA VAL A 190 2.86 -3.13 14.75
C VAL A 190 2.87 -2.27 13.50
N VAL A 191 2.17 -1.12 13.51
CA VAL A 191 2.15 -0.19 12.37
C VAL A 191 3.55 0.30 12.03
N PHE A 192 4.35 0.66 13.04
CA PHE A 192 5.72 1.12 12.81
C PHE A 192 6.61 0.03 12.19
N ILE A 193 6.58 -1.20 12.72
CA ILE A 193 7.38 -2.32 12.18
C ILE A 193 7.00 -2.62 10.73
N LEU A 194 5.71 -2.71 10.43
CA LEU A 194 5.24 -2.99 9.07
C LEU A 194 5.68 -1.89 8.09
N ASN A 195 5.62 -0.63 8.50
CA ASN A 195 6.14 0.48 7.70
C ASN A 195 7.66 0.44 7.55
N LEU A 196 8.40 0.13 8.61
CA LEU A 196 9.85 -0.02 8.55
C LEU A 196 10.25 -1.06 7.51
N LEU A 197 9.58 -2.22 7.53
CA LEU A 197 9.83 -3.30 6.57
C LEU A 197 9.45 -2.88 5.14
N ALA A 198 8.28 -2.27 4.94
CA ALA A 198 7.80 -1.85 3.63
C ALA A 198 8.68 -0.76 3.00
N HIS A 199 8.99 0.30 3.77
CA HIS A 199 9.88 1.37 3.31
C HIS A 199 11.32 0.88 3.16
N GLY A 200 11.77 -0.09 3.96
CA GLY A 200 13.01 -0.81 3.73
C GLY A 200 13.05 -1.48 2.36
N CYS A 201 11.97 -2.18 1.96
CA CYS A 201 11.85 -2.75 0.63
C CYS A 201 11.93 -1.68 -0.46
N TYR A 202 11.23 -0.55 -0.30
CA TYR A 202 11.25 0.55 -1.29
C TYR A 202 12.64 1.15 -1.46
N VAL A 203 13.34 1.40 -0.35
CA VAL A 203 14.72 1.91 -0.37
C VAL A 203 15.65 0.93 -1.08
N ILE A 204 15.59 -0.36 -0.73
CA ILE A 204 16.38 -1.40 -1.41
C ILE A 204 16.08 -1.41 -2.92
N GLY A 205 14.80 -1.33 -3.29
CA GLY A 205 14.36 -1.24 -4.67
C GLY A 205 14.95 -0.06 -5.42
N PHE A 206 14.94 1.15 -4.83
CA PHE A 206 15.52 2.33 -5.46
C PHE A 206 17.05 2.29 -5.56
N LEU A 207 17.74 1.63 -4.62
CA LEU A 207 19.19 1.56 -4.59
C LEU A 207 19.75 0.49 -5.53
N TRP A 208 19.18 -0.72 -5.50
CA TRP A 208 19.66 -1.87 -6.29
C TRP A 208 19.05 -1.98 -7.69
N SER A 209 18.06 -1.13 -8.00
CA SER A 209 17.49 -1.17 -9.34
C SER A 209 18.44 -0.65 -10.42
N GLU A 210 18.35 -1.31 -11.56
CA GLU A 210 19.08 -0.95 -12.76
C GLU A 210 18.09 -0.59 -13.87
N LYS A 211 18.34 0.53 -14.56
CA LYS A 211 17.47 1.08 -15.60
C LYS A 211 17.05 0.03 -16.65
N LYS A 212 17.95 -0.88 -17.01
CA LYS A 212 17.75 -1.93 -18.02
C LYS A 212 16.65 -2.96 -17.65
N TYR A 213 16.32 -3.11 -16.37
CA TYR A 213 15.38 -4.14 -15.90
C TYR A 213 14.01 -3.56 -15.46
N ASN A 214 13.81 -2.26 -15.64
CA ASN A 214 12.61 -1.53 -15.19
C ASN A 214 11.54 -1.37 -16.29
N TYR A 215 11.29 -2.42 -17.10
CA TYR A 215 10.34 -2.42 -18.23
C TYR A 215 9.20 -3.43 -18.09
#